data_AF-A0A3R9E4B9-F1
#
_entry.id   AF-A0A3R9E4B9-F1
#
_cell.length_a   1.000
_cell.length_b   1.000
_cell.length_c   1.000
_cell.angle_alpha   90.00
_cell.angle_beta   90.00
_cell.angle_gamma   90.00
#
_symmetry.space_group_name_H-M   'P 1'
#
loop_
_entity.id
_entity.type
_entity.pdbx_description
1 polymer ?
#
loop_
_entity_poly.entity_id
_entity_poly.type
_entity_poly.pdbx_seq_one_letter_code
_entity_poly.pdbx_strand_id
1 'polypeptide(L)'
;MPSLFTVYRVLGLIGKLKEDRVVAGKEAIEEIYKTSYYGRPKKDNLILTLVEAAHLLYRKKLEIEKEGKSLGFEEYFIHPEVMYMFIRKELPFLCPFF
;
A
#
# COMPACT_ATOMS: atom_id res chain seq x y z
N MET A 1 26.47 1.51 -16.89
CA MET A 1 26.19 1.19 -15.48
C MET A 1 24.68 1.15 -15.30
N PRO A 2 24.07 0.01 -14.93
CA PRO A 2 22.67 0.04 -14.55
C PRO A 2 22.54 0.87 -13.27
N SER A 3 21.63 1.84 -13.25
CA SER A 3 21.26 2.58 -12.03
C SER A 3 20.83 1.60 -10.94
N LEU A 4 21.08 1.92 -9.67
CA LEU A 4 20.56 1.17 -8.51
C LEU A 4 19.07 0.83 -8.67
N PHE A 5 18.32 1.73 -9.31
CA PHE A 5 16.92 1.59 -9.73
C PHE A 5 16.59 0.31 -10.54
N THR A 6 17.52 -0.22 -11.32
CA THR A 6 17.32 -1.43 -12.14
C THR A 6 17.54 -2.72 -11.34
N VAL A 7 18.36 -2.66 -10.29
CA VAL A 7 18.71 -3.84 -9.47
C VAL A 7 17.62 -4.16 -8.45
N TYR A 8 16.96 -3.14 -7.88
CA TYR A 8 15.79 -3.34 -7.00
C TYR A 8 14.52 -3.82 -7.71
N ARG A 9 14.51 -3.83 -9.05
CA ARG A 9 13.39 -4.32 -9.87
C ARG A 9 13.08 -5.82 -9.65
N VAL A 10 13.98 -6.57 -9.02
CA VAL A 10 13.87 -8.03 -8.84
C VAL A 10 13.26 -8.43 -7.48
N LEU A 11 13.15 -7.50 -6.51
CA LEU A 11 12.47 -7.72 -5.24
C LEU A 11 11.41 -6.64 -5.06
N GLY A 12 10.16 -6.95 -5.37
CA GLY A 12 9.04 -6.02 -5.21
C GLY A 12 8.97 -5.50 -3.77
N LEU A 13 8.61 -4.23 -3.59
CA LEU A 13 8.38 -3.67 -2.27
C LEU A 13 7.17 -4.38 -1.65
N ILE A 14 7.32 -4.89 -0.43
CA ILE A 14 6.25 -5.61 0.27
C ILE A 14 5.64 -4.72 1.35
N GLY A 15 4.32 -4.57 1.31
CA GLY A 15 3.50 -3.96 2.34
C GLY A 15 2.70 -5.01 3.10
N LYS A 16 2.65 -4.92 4.43
CA LYS A 16 1.83 -5.81 5.26
C LYS A 16 0.52 -5.14 5.64
N LEU A 17 -0.61 -5.76 5.31
CA LEU A 17 -1.93 -5.29 5.72
C LEU A 17 -2.13 -5.54 7.22
N LYS A 18 -2.36 -4.46 7.97
CA LYS A 18 -2.61 -4.46 9.41
C LYS A 18 -3.81 -3.59 9.72
N GLU A 19 -4.93 -4.22 10.08
CA GLU A 19 -6.17 -3.54 10.46
C GLU A 19 -6.58 -2.49 9.41
N ASP A 20 -6.30 -1.21 9.66
CA ASP A 20 -6.70 -0.10 8.81
C ASP A 20 -5.58 0.49 7.94
N ARG A 21 -4.39 -0.13 7.92
CA ARG A 21 -3.23 0.40 7.17
C ARG A 21 -2.39 -0.68 6.52
N VAL A 22 -1.55 -0.25 5.58
CA VAL A 22 -0.50 -1.08 5.01
C VAL A 22 0.86 -0.54 5.47
N VAL A 23 1.67 -1.42 6.04
CA VAL A 23 2.98 -1.08 6.59
C VAL A 23 4.06 -1.67 5.69
N ALA A 24 4.82 -0.80 5.04
CA ALA A 24 5.96 -1.20 4.20
C ALA A 24 7.29 -0.88 4.91
N GLY A 25 8.33 -1.62 4.54
CA GLY A 25 9.67 -1.48 5.10
C GLY A 25 10.35 -0.16 4.77
N LYS A 26 11.59 -0.01 5.26
CA LYS A 26 12.40 1.20 5.08
C LYS A 26 12.68 1.51 3.61
N GLU A 27 12.80 0.49 2.78
CA GLU A 27 13.01 0.59 1.34
C GLU A 27 11.87 1.38 0.67
N ALA A 28 10.63 1.23 1.17
CA ALA A 28 9.50 1.98 0.66
C ALA A 28 9.59 3.49 0.98
N ILE A 29 10.30 3.89 2.03
CA ILE A 29 10.50 5.33 2.32
C ILE A 29 11.33 5.96 1.19
N GLU A 30 12.39 5.29 0.75
CA GLU A 30 13.24 5.77 -0.33
C GLU A 30 12.52 5.73 -1.68
N GLU A 31 11.86 4.62 -2.00
CA GLU A 31 11.31 4.39 -3.33
C GLU A 31 9.90 4.95 -3.54
N ILE A 32 9.08 5.04 -2.49
CA ILE A 32 7.67 5.48 -2.58
C ILE A 32 7.52 6.90 -2.01
N TYR A 33 7.95 7.14 -0.78
CA TYR A 33 7.73 8.44 -0.14
C TYR A 33 8.58 9.54 -0.78
N LYS A 34 9.89 9.34 -0.96
CA LYS A 34 10.75 10.40 -1.53
C LYS A 34 10.49 10.68 -3.01
N THR A 35 9.96 9.71 -3.76
CA THR A 35 9.71 9.89 -5.21
C THR A 35 8.31 10.42 -5.51
N SER A 36 7.31 10.00 -4.72
CA SER A 36 5.90 10.15 -5.06
C SER A 36 5.04 10.66 -3.90
N TYR A 37 5.64 10.87 -2.71
CA TYR A 37 5.00 11.42 -1.51
C TYR A 37 3.80 10.63 -0.96
N TYR A 38 3.68 9.34 -1.29
CA TYR A 38 2.65 8.48 -0.70
C TYR A 38 2.99 8.09 0.74
N GLY A 39 1.96 8.02 1.58
CA GLY A 39 2.06 7.54 2.95
C GLY A 39 2.77 8.50 3.90
N ARG A 40 3.04 8.01 5.11
CA ARG A 40 3.75 8.73 6.18
C ARG A 40 4.86 7.88 6.77
N PRO A 41 6.12 8.35 6.74
CA PRO A 41 7.22 7.67 7.42
C PRO A 41 7.00 7.63 8.94
N LYS A 42 7.23 6.47 9.55
CA LYS A 42 7.21 6.29 11.00
C LYS A 42 8.30 5.31 11.42
N LYS A 43 9.38 5.84 12.02
CA LYS A 43 10.63 5.10 12.28
C LYS A 43 11.14 4.48 10.98
N ASP A 44 11.36 3.16 10.95
CA ASP A 44 11.85 2.41 9.80
C ASP A 44 10.73 1.84 8.91
N ASN A 45 9.51 2.37 9.00
CA ASN A 45 8.40 1.91 8.17
C ASN A 45 7.71 3.07 7.44
N LEU A 46 7.20 2.78 6.25
CA LEU A 46 6.24 3.62 5.56
C LEU A 46 4.83 3.15 5.88
N ILE A 47 4.00 4.06 6.40
CA ILE A 47 2.61 3.79 6.72
C ILE A 47 1.73 4.34 5.61
N LEU A 48 1.03 3.46 4.91
CA LEU A 48 0.09 3.80 3.83
C LEU A 48 -1.35 3.68 4.33
N THR A 49 -2.21 4.58 3.84
CA THR A 49 -3.66 4.35 3.88
C THR A 49 -4.05 3.20 2.96
N LEU A 50 -5.24 2.64 3.15
CA LEU A 50 -5.73 1.55 2.31
C LEU A 50 -5.94 1.98 0.86
N VAL A 51 -6.39 3.22 0.64
CA VAL A 51 -6.57 3.80 -0.70
C VAL A 51 -5.23 3.96 -1.41
N GLU A 52 -4.21 4.50 -0.74
CA GLU A 52 -2.87 4.64 -1.31
C GLU A 52 -2.25 3.28 -1.63
N ALA A 53 -2.42 2.30 -0.74
CA ALA A 53 -1.92 0.95 -0.96
C ALA A 53 -2.63 0.27 -2.14
N ALA A 54 -3.96 0.43 -2.28
CA ALA A 54 -4.70 -0.03 -3.45
C ALA A 54 -4.13 0.57 -4.74
N HIS A 55 -3.87 1.88 -4.74
CA HIS A 55 -3.32 2.58 -5.89
C HIS A 55 -1.91 2.05 -6.26
N LEU A 56 -1.04 1.86 -5.27
CA LEU A 56 0.31 1.35 -5.48
C LEU A 56 0.33 -0.12 -5.95
N LEU A 57 -0.59 -0.94 -5.42
CA LEU A 57 -0.80 -2.32 -5.85
C LEU A 57 -1.28 -2.37 -7.31
N TYR A 58 -2.28 -1.55 -7.66
CA TYR A 58 -2.76 -1.42 -9.04
C TYR A 58 -1.65 -1.01 -10.02
N ARG A 59 -0.76 -0.10 -9.59
CA ARG A 59 0.40 0.35 -10.39
C ARG A 59 1.57 -0.63 -10.39
N LYS A 60 1.45 -1.78 -9.72
CA LYS A 60 2.51 -2.79 -9.55
C LYS A 60 3.80 -2.21 -8.94
N LYS A 61 3.64 -1.20 -8.07
CA LYS A 61 4.74 -0.58 -7.32
C LYS A 61 4.91 -1.15 -5.91
N LEU A 62 3.90 -1.86 -5.42
CA LEU A 62 3.85 -2.47 -4.11
C LEU A 62 3.11 -3.79 -4.20
N GLU A 63 3.65 -4.84 -3.58
CA GLU A 63 2.94 -6.09 -3.30
C GLU A 63 2.37 -6.04 -1.89
N ILE A 64 1.20 -6.63 -1.67
CA ILE A 64 0.55 -6.62 -0.35
C ILE A 64 0.43 -8.04 0.19
N GLU A 65 0.82 -8.23 1.44
CA GLU A 65 0.75 -9.49 2.16
C GLU A 65 -0.14 -9.35 3.41
N LYS A 66 -0.91 -10.40 3.70
CA LYS A 66 -1.58 -10.62 4.98
C LYS A 66 -1.28 -12.04 5.45
N GLU A 67 -0.71 -12.17 6.65
CA GLU A 67 -0.47 -13.47 7.29
C GLU A 67 0.31 -14.47 6.42
N GLY A 68 1.33 -14.00 5.70
CA GLY A 68 2.13 -14.85 4.80
C GLY A 68 1.50 -15.07 3.42
N LYS A 69 0.26 -14.62 3.17
CA LYS A 69 -0.41 -14.74 1.87
C LYS A 69 -0.32 -13.41 1.11
N SER A 70 0.19 -13.46 -0.14
CA SER A 70 0.11 -12.33 -1.07
C SER A 70 -1.33 -12.14 -1.54
N LEU A 71 -1.78 -10.88 -1.56
CA LEU A 71 -3.12 -10.49 -2.00
C LEU A 71 -3.03 -9.84 -3.38
N GLY A 72 -3.72 -10.41 -4.36
CA GLY A 72 -3.98 -9.75 -5.63
C GLY A 72 -4.85 -8.51 -5.45
N PHE A 73 -4.95 -7.66 -6.48
CA PHE A 73 -5.72 -6.41 -6.40
C PHE A 73 -7.20 -6.64 -6.02
N GLU A 74 -7.85 -7.61 -6.66
CA GLU A 74 -9.25 -7.96 -6.36
C GLU A 74 -9.38 -8.50 -4.93
N GLU A 75 -8.52 -9.44 -4.53
CA GLU A 75 -8.50 -10.02 -3.19
C GLU A 75 -8.26 -8.96 -2.11
N TYR A 76 -7.37 -8.00 -2.37
CA TYR A 76 -7.11 -6.86 -1.50
C TYR A 76 -8.35 -5.96 -1.38
N PHE A 77 -8.97 -5.61 -2.50
CA PHE A 77 -10.09 -4.66 -2.53
C PHE A 77 -11.33 -5.20 -1.81
N ILE A 78 -11.61 -6.49 -1.96
CA ILE A 78 -12.74 -7.15 -1.28
C ILE A 78 -12.40 -7.63 0.13
N HIS A 79 -11.14 -7.50 0.57
CA HIS A 79 -10.74 -7.96 1.90
C HIS A 79 -11.59 -7.26 2.97
N PRO A 80 -12.12 -7.97 3.98
CA PRO A 80 -13.06 -7.39 4.94
C PRO A 80 -12.56 -6.10 5.58
N GLU A 81 -11.31 -6.10 6.07
CA GLU A 81 -10.67 -4.91 6.66
C GLU A 81 -10.65 -3.70 5.72
N VAL A 82 -10.45 -3.95 4.42
CA VAL A 82 -10.41 -2.92 3.39
C VAL A 82 -11.81 -2.43 3.06
N MET A 83 -12.71 -3.37 2.75
CA MET A 83 -14.08 -3.07 2.35
C MET A 83 -14.88 -2.38 3.47
N TYR A 84 -14.76 -2.83 4.73
CA TYR A 84 -15.40 -2.17 5.86
C TYR A 84 -14.90 -0.73 6.03
N MET A 85 -13.60 -0.48 5.83
CA MET A 85 -13.07 0.86 5.99
C MET A 85 -13.49 1.79 4.84
N PHE A 86 -13.53 1.28 3.62
CA PHE A 86 -14.08 2.02 2.48
C PHE A 86 -15.52 2.44 2.77
N ILE A 87 -16.37 1.54 3.27
CA ILE A 87 -17.77 1.86 3.61
C ILE A 87 -17.88 2.86 4.76
N ARG A 88 -17.11 2.68 5.85
CA ARG A 88 -17.26 3.51 7.04
C ARG A 88 -16.59 4.89 6.97
N LYS A 89 -15.44 4.99 6.33
CA LYS A 89 -14.57 6.17 6.46
C LYS A 89 -14.29 6.89 5.16
N GLU A 90 -14.37 6.25 4.00
CA GLU A 90 -14.01 6.87 2.72
C GLU A 90 -15.23 7.15 1.83
N LEU A 91 -16.22 6.25 1.81
CA LEU A 91 -17.50 6.41 1.10
C LEU A 91 -18.26 7.68 1.50
N PRO A 92 -18.30 8.11 2.78
CA PRO A 92 -18.92 9.39 3.14
C PRO A 92 -18.23 10.61 2.50
N PHE A 93 -16.94 10.51 2.18
CA PHE A 93 -16.18 11.57 1.49
C PHE A 93 -16.25 11.46 -0.03
N LEU A 94 -16.47 10.26 -0.57
CA LEU A 94 -16.57 9.99 -2.02
C LEU A 94 -18.01 10.11 -2.55
N CYS A 95 -19.01 9.94 -1.69
CA CYS A 95 -20.43 10.02 -2.03
C CYS A 95 -21.21 10.60 -0.83
N PRO A 96 -21.38 11.93 -0.74
CA PRO A 96 -21.93 12.61 0.45
C PRO A 96 -23.46 12.42 0.65
N PHE A 97 -24.08 11.45 -0.02
CA PHE A 97 -25.55 11.31 -0.10
C PHE A 97 -26.10 9.97 0.43
N PHE A 98 -25.33 9.19 1.20
CA PHE A 98 -25.85 8.06 1.98
C PHE A 98 -25.85 8.37 3.48
#